data_AF-A0A7C1MAA4-F1
#
_entry.id   AF-A0A7C1MAA4-F1
#
_cell.length_a   1.000
_cell.length_b   1.000
_cell.length_c   1.000
_cell.angle_alpha   90.00
_cell.angle_beta   90.00
_cell.angle_gamma   90.00
#
_symmetry.space_group_name_H-M   'P 1'
#
loop_
_entity.id
_entity.type
_entity.pdbx_description
1 polymer ?
#
loop_
_entity_poly.entity_id
_entity_poly.type
_entity_poly.pdbx_seq_one_letter_code
_entity_poly.pdbx_strand_id
1 'polypeptide(L)'
;MQDISLHILDIVENSIRALASRIKIKIEENMEKDWLTLEIEDNGQGMDEVTKNKVLDPFFTTKATRRVGLGLPLLYQAARETGGKLEISSQAGKKTRIRATFRYSHPDRKPLGNIEETLLVLAAGYPEVDFLYEHRTGNRVYRWDSKKIKDKNDDRSDH
;
A
#
# COMPACT_ATOMS: atom_id res chain seq x y z
N MET A 1 9.43 -1.82 15.84
CA MET A 1 10.36 -1.52 14.73
C MET A 1 9.49 -1.10 13.55
N GLN A 2 9.81 -0.02 12.83
CA GLN A 2 9.00 0.36 11.64
C GLN A 2 9.31 -0.59 10.48
N ASP A 3 8.28 -1.18 9.88
CA ASP A 3 8.37 -2.08 8.73
C ASP A 3 7.54 -1.56 7.53
N ILE A 4 7.56 -2.29 6.42
CA ILE A 4 6.84 -1.92 5.20
C ILE A 4 5.33 -2.16 5.34
N SER A 5 4.88 -3.11 6.17
CA SER A 5 3.46 -3.38 6.38
C SER A 5 2.72 -2.19 7.01
N LEU A 6 3.38 -1.46 7.90
CA LEU A 6 2.84 -0.20 8.45
C LEU A 6 2.65 0.88 7.38
N HIS A 7 3.57 0.99 6.42
CA HIS A 7 3.40 1.93 5.29
C HIS A 7 2.26 1.53 4.38
N ILE A 8 2.06 0.22 4.18
CA ILE A 8 0.92 -0.30 3.41
C ILE A 8 -0.38 0.11 4.11
N LEU A 9 -0.50 -0.09 5.42
CA LEU A 9 -1.68 0.31 6.18
C LEU A 9 -2.01 1.80 5.98
N ASP A 10 -1.02 2.68 6.20
CA ASP A 10 -1.22 4.13 6.07
C ASP A 10 -1.70 4.55 4.66
N ILE A 11 -1.14 3.93 3.61
CA ILE A 11 -1.48 4.26 2.22
C ILE A 11 -2.84 3.67 1.84
N VAL A 12 -3.13 2.46 2.28
CA VAL A 12 -4.44 1.83 2.08
C VAL A 12 -5.54 2.66 2.75
N GLU A 13 -5.33 3.13 3.98
CA GLU A 13 -6.30 4.02 4.63
C GLU A 13 -6.48 5.36 3.89
N ASN A 14 -5.42 5.87 3.24
CA ASN A 14 -5.55 7.06 2.40
C ASN A 14 -6.42 6.77 1.17
N SER A 15 -6.26 5.57 0.58
CA SER A 15 -7.05 5.10 -0.55
C SER A 15 -8.53 4.94 -0.18
N ILE A 16 -8.82 4.36 0.98
CA ILE A 16 -10.19 4.20 1.50
C ILE A 16 -10.84 5.57 1.75
N ARG A 17 -10.11 6.52 2.33
CA ARG A 17 -10.57 7.92 2.47
C ARG A 17 -10.82 8.61 1.13
N ALA A 18 -10.10 8.19 0.09
CA ALA A 18 -10.34 8.62 -1.29
C ALA A 18 -11.52 7.87 -1.94
N LEU A 19 -12.34 7.16 -1.16
CA LEU A 19 -13.53 6.42 -1.60
C LEU A 19 -13.19 5.28 -2.58
N ALA A 20 -11.99 4.71 -2.48
CA ALA A 20 -11.63 3.52 -3.24
C ALA A 20 -12.46 2.31 -2.77
N SER A 21 -13.12 1.64 -3.72
CA SER A 21 -13.80 0.36 -3.50
C SER A 21 -12.93 -0.84 -3.87
N ARG A 22 -11.82 -0.62 -4.57
CA ARG A 22 -10.87 -1.66 -4.97
C ARG A 22 -9.45 -1.16 -4.84
N ILE A 23 -8.62 -1.93 -4.13
CA ILE A 23 -7.23 -1.61 -3.87
C ILE A 23 -6.36 -2.82 -4.22
N LYS A 24 -5.36 -2.60 -5.06
CA LYS A 24 -4.37 -3.60 -5.46
C LYS A 24 -3.03 -3.27 -4.85
N ILE A 25 -2.50 -4.20 -4.07
CA ILE A 25 -1.18 -4.13 -3.43
C ILE A 25 -0.29 -5.15 -4.14
N LYS A 26 0.90 -4.74 -4.58
CA LYS A 26 1.89 -5.63 -5.17
C LYS A 26 3.23 -5.44 -4.49
N ILE A 27 3.90 -6.55 -4.23
CA ILE A 27 5.28 -6.59 -3.79
C ILE A 27 6.07 -7.45 -4.77
N GLU A 28 7.18 -6.91 -5.27
CA GLU A 28 8.12 -7.65 -6.14
C GLU A 28 9.51 -7.60 -5.55
N GLU A 29 10.02 -8.77 -5.15
CA GLU A 29 11.40 -9.01 -4.73
C GLU A 29 12.21 -9.55 -5.90
N ASN A 30 13.05 -8.69 -6.47
CA ASN A 30 14.00 -9.05 -7.51
C ASN A 30 15.42 -9.02 -6.93
N MET A 31 15.83 -10.13 -6.33
CA MET A 31 17.14 -10.26 -5.68
C MET A 31 18.30 -10.17 -6.70
N GLU A 32 18.11 -10.65 -7.93
CA GLU A 32 19.13 -10.58 -8.99
C GLU A 32 19.42 -9.14 -9.42
N LYS A 33 18.38 -8.30 -9.52
CA LYS A 33 18.51 -6.88 -9.85
C LYS A 33 18.68 -5.99 -8.61
N ASP A 34 18.71 -6.59 -7.42
CA ASP A 34 18.81 -5.91 -6.14
C ASP A 34 17.71 -4.85 -5.91
N TRP A 35 16.45 -5.21 -6.19
CA TRP A 35 15.31 -4.32 -5.99
C TRP A 35 14.16 -5.01 -5.24
N LEU A 36 13.62 -4.30 -4.25
CA LEU A 36 12.27 -4.50 -3.73
C LEU A 36 11.37 -3.40 -4.30
N THR A 37 10.23 -3.77 -4.87
CA THR A 37 9.20 -2.81 -5.31
C THR A 37 7.91 -3.03 -4.52
N LEU A 38 7.40 -1.99 -3.88
CA LEU A 38 6.04 -1.91 -3.36
C LEU A 38 5.21 -1.03 -4.31
N GLU A 39 4.06 -1.52 -4.70
CA GLU A 39 3.12 -0.80 -5.56
C GLU A 39 1.70 -0.92 -5.00
N ILE A 40 1.03 0.22 -4.83
CA ILE A 40 -0.37 0.28 -4.39
C ILE A 40 -1.14 1.09 -5.43
N GLU A 41 -2.21 0.49 -5.95
CA GLU A 41 -3.11 1.11 -6.93
C GLU A 41 -4.54 1.02 -6.42
N ASP A 42 -5.24 2.15 -6.38
CA ASP A 42 -6.63 2.23 -5.92
C ASP A 42 -7.52 2.90 -6.98
N ASN A 43 -8.82 2.62 -6.95
CA ASN A 43 -9.80 3.22 -7.84
C ASN A 43 -10.56 4.42 -7.20
N GLY A 44 -9.96 5.09 -6.22
CA GLY A 44 -10.58 6.22 -5.55
C GLY A 44 -10.69 7.46 -6.45
N GLN A 45 -11.08 8.58 -5.84
CA GLN A 45 -11.27 9.89 -6.50
C GLN A 45 -9.98 10.56 -6.97
N GLY A 46 -8.81 10.00 -6.65
CA GLY A 46 -7.53 10.59 -7.03
C GLY A 46 -7.16 11.85 -6.25
N MET A 47 -6.12 12.52 -6.73
CA MET A 47 -5.60 13.78 -6.21
C MET A 47 -5.60 14.84 -7.31
N ASP A 48 -6.00 16.06 -6.96
CA ASP A 48 -5.71 17.21 -7.81
C ASP A 48 -4.21 17.56 -7.79
N GLU A 49 -3.79 18.44 -8.69
CA GLU A 49 -2.36 18.77 -8.85
C GLU A 49 -1.80 19.46 -7.59
N VAL A 50 -2.61 20.26 -6.90
CA VAL A 50 -2.22 20.94 -5.66
C VAL A 50 -1.95 19.92 -4.55
N THR A 51 -2.85 18.97 -4.36
CA THR A 51 -2.75 17.89 -3.38
C THR A 51 -1.56 17.00 -3.71
N LYS A 52 -1.43 16.57 -4.97
CA LYS A 52 -0.32 15.72 -5.44
C LYS A 52 1.06 16.36 -5.20
N ASN A 53 1.17 17.68 -5.32
CA ASN A 53 2.44 18.38 -5.03
C ASN A 53 2.72 18.54 -3.53
N LYS A 54 1.69 18.42 -2.67
CA LYS A 54 1.81 18.55 -1.21
C LYS A 54 1.82 17.22 -0.46
N VAL A 55 1.43 16.10 -1.07
CA VAL A 55 1.30 14.81 -0.34
C VAL A 55 2.61 14.25 0.22
N LEU A 56 3.76 14.80 -0.17
CA LEU A 56 5.07 14.47 0.40
C LEU A 56 5.52 15.43 1.50
N ASP A 57 4.77 16.50 1.77
CA ASP A 57 5.01 17.40 2.90
C ASP A 57 4.53 16.73 4.20
N PRO A 58 5.41 16.47 5.18
CA PRO A 58 5.03 15.90 6.49
C PRO A 58 3.92 16.64 7.20
N PHE A 59 3.81 17.97 6.99
CA PHE A 59 2.83 18.82 7.65
C PHE A 59 1.51 18.92 6.89
N PHE A 60 1.45 18.39 5.67
CA PHE A 60 0.22 18.35 4.89
C PHE A 60 -0.58 17.08 5.18
N THR A 61 -1.83 17.25 5.58
CA THR A 61 -2.76 16.14 5.85
C THR A 61 -4.19 16.57 5.62
N THR A 62 -4.99 15.69 5.03
CA THR A 62 -6.45 15.83 4.94
C THR A 62 -7.18 15.10 6.08
N LYS A 63 -6.45 14.45 6.99
CA LYS A 63 -6.99 13.71 8.13
C LYS A 63 -7.40 14.70 9.25
N ALA A 64 -8.69 14.79 9.58
CA ALA A 64 -9.17 15.71 10.63
C ALA A 64 -8.63 15.42 12.04
N THR A 65 -8.34 14.15 12.34
CA THR A 65 -7.90 13.69 13.67
C THR A 65 -6.39 13.72 13.87
N ARG A 66 -5.60 13.80 12.79
CA ARG A 66 -4.13 13.77 12.83
C ARG A 66 -3.61 15.07 12.23
N ARG A 67 -2.83 15.83 13.02
CA ARG A 67 -2.16 17.06 12.55
C ARG A 67 -0.96 16.81 11.61
N VAL A 68 -0.62 15.54 11.34
CA VAL A 68 0.58 15.17 10.57
C VAL A 68 0.24 14.07 9.57
N GLY A 69 0.69 14.21 8.32
CA GLY A 69 0.40 13.32 7.20
C GLY A 69 1.55 12.38 6.87
N LEU A 70 2.03 11.62 7.86
CA LEU A 70 3.35 10.98 7.78
C LEU A 70 3.47 9.75 6.86
N GLY A 71 2.37 9.13 6.42
CA GLY A 71 2.44 7.87 5.66
C GLY A 71 3.31 7.94 4.40
N LEU A 72 2.94 8.82 3.45
CA LEU A 72 3.69 8.99 2.21
C LEU A 72 5.08 9.64 2.40
N PRO A 73 5.25 10.68 3.24
CA PRO A 73 6.55 11.24 3.56
C PRO A 73 7.54 10.22 4.15
N LEU A 74 7.10 9.37 5.08
CA LEU A 74 7.97 8.34 5.67
C LEU A 74 8.30 7.22 4.68
N LEU A 75 7.36 6.86 3.78
CA LEU A 75 7.65 5.92 2.71
C LEU A 75 8.67 6.50 1.71
N TYR A 76 8.50 7.78 1.35
CA TYR A 76 9.43 8.51 0.49
C TYR A 76 10.84 8.55 1.08
N GLN A 77 10.95 8.89 2.36
CA GLN A 77 12.23 8.89 3.08
C GLN A 77 12.87 7.50 3.08
N ALA A 78 12.13 6.46 3.46
CA ALA A 78 12.64 5.09 3.48
C ALA A 78 13.12 4.61 2.09
N ALA A 79 12.41 4.97 1.03
CA ALA A 79 12.82 4.66 -0.33
C ALA A 79 14.11 5.38 -0.70
N ARG A 80 14.25 6.67 -0.36
CA ARG A 80 15.45 7.45 -0.66
C ARG A 80 16.69 7.03 0.13
N GLU A 81 16.53 6.74 1.42
CA GLU A 81 17.61 6.29 2.30
C GLU A 81 18.22 4.96 1.84
N THR A 82 17.44 4.15 1.12
CA THR A 82 17.87 2.87 0.57
C THR A 82 18.26 2.96 -0.92
N GLY A 83 18.52 4.17 -1.44
CA GLY A 83 18.94 4.37 -2.83
C GLY A 83 17.85 4.10 -3.89
N GLY A 84 16.58 4.05 -3.48
CA GLY A 84 15.43 3.93 -4.35
C GLY A 84 14.65 5.24 -4.49
N LYS A 85 13.36 5.14 -4.84
CA LYS A 85 12.50 6.30 -5.11
C LYS A 85 11.03 6.00 -4.85
N LEU A 86 10.23 7.05 -4.72
CA LEU A 86 8.77 7.00 -4.70
C LEU A 86 8.22 7.71 -5.94
N GLU A 87 7.30 7.06 -6.64
CA GLU A 87 6.60 7.59 -7.81
C GLU A 87 5.11 7.62 -7.50
N ILE A 88 4.46 8.78 -7.71
CA ILE A 88 3.03 8.97 -7.48
C ILE A 88 2.38 9.41 -8.79
N SER A 89 1.46 8.59 -9.28
CA SER A 89 0.64 8.87 -10.45
C SER A 89 -0.83 8.94 -10.01
N SER A 90 -1.41 10.13 -10.05
CA SER A 90 -2.81 10.35 -9.67
C SER A 90 -3.37 11.54 -10.46
N GLN A 91 -4.67 11.51 -10.71
CA GLN A 91 -5.43 12.60 -11.31
C GLN A 91 -6.82 12.64 -10.67
N ALA A 92 -7.36 13.84 -10.44
CA ALA A 92 -8.71 14.02 -9.91
C ALA A 92 -9.77 13.27 -10.76
N GLY A 93 -10.67 12.57 -10.08
CA GLY A 93 -11.69 11.70 -10.67
C GLY A 93 -11.15 10.38 -11.25
N LYS A 94 -9.87 10.05 -11.06
CA LYS A 94 -9.23 8.83 -11.56
C LYS A 94 -8.47 8.10 -10.45
N LYS A 95 -8.02 6.88 -10.78
CA LYS A 95 -7.19 6.04 -9.93
C LYS A 95 -5.90 6.74 -9.44
N THR A 96 -5.47 6.38 -8.24
CA THR A 96 -4.13 6.71 -7.72
C THR A 96 -3.24 5.47 -7.78
N ARG A 97 -1.95 5.70 -8.07
CA ARG A 97 -0.91 4.68 -8.08
C ARG A 97 0.32 5.22 -7.39
N ILE A 98 0.77 4.51 -6.38
CA ILE A 98 1.98 4.79 -5.61
C ILE A 98 2.94 3.63 -5.83
N ARG A 99 4.18 3.93 -6.21
CA ARG A 99 5.23 2.94 -6.46
C ARG A 99 6.50 3.34 -5.73
N ALA A 100 6.90 2.56 -4.74
CA ALA A 100 8.15 2.72 -4.01
C ALA A 100 9.14 1.62 -4.39
N THR A 101 10.39 1.99 -4.63
CA THR A 101 11.49 1.03 -4.85
C THR A 101 12.54 1.19 -3.77
N PHE A 102 13.18 0.08 -3.39
CA PHE A 102 14.24 0.02 -2.37
C PHE A 102 15.33 -0.93 -2.85
N ARG A 103 16.60 -0.65 -2.55
CA ARG A 103 17.68 -1.63 -2.79
C ARG A 103 17.49 -2.84 -1.87
N TYR A 104 17.42 -4.04 -2.45
CA TYR A 104 17.02 -5.25 -1.72
C TYR A 104 18.00 -5.59 -0.60
N SER A 105 19.30 -5.48 -0.88
CA SER A 105 20.39 -5.80 0.04
C SER A 105 20.80 -4.64 0.95
N HIS A 106 20.12 -3.49 0.90
CA HIS A 106 20.51 -2.33 1.73
C HIS A 106 20.27 -2.61 3.22
N PRO A 107 21.24 -2.33 4.11
CA PRO A 107 21.12 -2.65 5.54
C PRO A 107 19.96 -1.90 6.21
N ASP A 108 19.73 -0.64 5.83
CA ASP A 108 18.64 0.18 6.37
C ASP A 108 17.29 -0.09 5.71
N ARG A 109 17.20 -1.06 4.78
CA ARG A 109 15.91 -1.43 4.20
C ARG A 109 15.03 -2.03 5.29
N LYS A 110 13.93 -1.34 5.57
CA LYS A 110 12.90 -1.82 6.48
C LYS A 110 12.41 -3.23 6.07
N PRO A 111 12.21 -4.14 7.03
CA PRO A 111 11.67 -5.47 6.72
C PRO A 111 10.25 -5.37 6.17
N LEU A 112 9.76 -6.43 5.53
CA LEU A 112 8.37 -6.46 5.04
C LEU A 112 7.35 -6.37 6.17
N GLY A 113 7.66 -6.94 7.34
CA GLY A 113 6.69 -7.07 8.44
C GLY A 113 5.69 -8.20 8.18
N ASN A 114 4.59 -8.20 8.92
CA ASN A 114 3.53 -9.19 8.76
C ASN A 114 2.48 -8.71 7.75
N ILE A 115 2.75 -8.95 6.46
CA ILE A 115 1.84 -8.54 5.38
C ILE A 115 0.50 -9.26 5.50
N GLU A 116 0.49 -10.57 5.79
CA GLU A 116 -0.74 -11.37 5.84
C GLU A 116 -1.71 -10.87 6.93
N GLU A 117 -1.21 -10.63 8.13
CA GLU A 117 -2.00 -10.06 9.22
C GLU A 117 -2.52 -8.66 8.88
N THR A 118 -1.68 -7.82 8.25
CA THR A 118 -2.09 -6.49 7.81
C THR A 118 -3.24 -6.57 6.80
N LEU A 119 -3.17 -7.49 5.83
CA LEU A 119 -4.23 -7.71 4.84
C LEU A 119 -5.53 -8.23 5.49
N LEU A 120 -5.42 -9.13 6.47
CA LEU A 120 -6.57 -9.66 7.22
C LEU A 120 -7.27 -8.56 8.02
N VAL A 121 -6.50 -7.73 8.75
CA VAL A 121 -7.03 -6.59 9.51
C VAL A 121 -7.74 -5.60 8.58
N LEU A 122 -7.13 -5.28 7.43
CA LEU A 122 -7.75 -4.40 6.43
C LEU A 122 -9.06 -4.96 5.89
N ALA A 123 -9.10 -6.23 5.49
CA ALA A 123 -10.32 -6.83 4.95
C ALA A 123 -11.42 -7.02 5.99
N ALA A 124 -11.07 -7.25 7.26
CA ALA A 124 -12.03 -7.30 8.36
C ALA A 124 -12.57 -5.92 8.73
N GLY A 125 -11.72 -4.89 8.73
CA GLY A 125 -12.09 -3.52 9.06
C GLY A 125 -12.86 -2.78 7.97
N TYR A 126 -12.71 -3.20 6.71
CA TYR A 126 -13.34 -2.59 5.54
C TYR A 126 -13.96 -3.66 4.62
N PRO A 127 -15.03 -4.35 5.07
CA PRO A 127 -15.64 -5.46 4.34
C PRO A 127 -16.27 -5.05 3.00
N GLU A 128 -16.54 -3.78 2.77
CA GLU A 128 -17.02 -3.23 1.49
C GLU A 128 -15.91 -2.99 0.46
N VAL A 129 -14.63 -3.07 0.85
CA VAL A 129 -13.49 -2.82 -0.03
C VAL A 129 -12.90 -4.15 -0.53
N ASP A 130 -12.58 -4.17 -1.83
CA ASP A 130 -11.94 -5.29 -2.51
C ASP A 130 -10.42 -5.15 -2.48
N PHE A 131 -9.76 -6.01 -1.70
CA PHE A 131 -8.31 -6.04 -1.60
C PHE A 131 -7.73 -7.18 -2.45
N LEU A 132 -6.80 -6.81 -3.33
CA LEU A 132 -6.04 -7.75 -4.15
C LEU A 132 -4.56 -7.62 -3.83
N TYR A 133 -3.95 -8.70 -3.38
CA TYR A 133 -2.52 -8.74 -3.08
C TYR A 133 -1.79 -9.70 -4.02
N GLU A 134 -0.65 -9.28 -4.55
CA GLU A 134 0.28 -10.13 -5.30
C GLU A 134 1.69 -9.93 -4.75
N HIS A 135 2.35 -11.02 -4.38
CA HIS A 135 3.75 -11.01 -3.95
C HIS A 135 4.56 -11.91 -4.86
N ARG A 136 5.56 -11.35 -5.52
CA ARG A 136 6.52 -12.07 -6.34
C ARG A 136 7.88 -12.13 -5.66
N THR A 137 8.43 -13.33 -5.53
CA THR A 137 9.79 -13.57 -5.03
C THR A 137 10.48 -14.53 -5.99
N GLY A 138 11.37 -13.99 -6.83
CA GLY A 138 11.93 -14.73 -7.98
C GLY A 138 10.82 -15.27 -8.89
N ASN A 139 10.76 -16.60 -9.07
CA ASN A 139 9.76 -17.27 -9.91
C ASN A 139 8.45 -17.61 -9.16
N ARG A 140 8.39 -17.38 -7.85
CA ARG A 140 7.19 -17.68 -7.05
C ARG A 140 6.27 -16.47 -7.04
N VAL A 141 4.97 -16.72 -7.24
CA VAL A 141 3.93 -15.69 -7.15
C VAL A 141 2.87 -16.17 -6.16
N TYR A 142 2.75 -15.46 -5.05
CA TYR A 142 1.65 -15.60 -4.10
C TYR A 142 0.57 -14.58 -4.42
N ARG A 143 -0.70 -14.98 -4.33
CA ARG A 143 -1.85 -14.10 -4.55
C ARG A 143 -2.87 -14.30 -3.45
N TRP A 144 -3.42 -13.19 -3.00
CA TRP A 144 -4.47 -13.17 -2.00
C TRP A 144 -5.57 -12.20 -2.45
N ASP A 145 -6.82 -12.59 -2.25
CA ASP A 145 -8.00 -11.88 -2.72
C ASP A 145 -9.05 -11.94 -1.61
N SER A 146 -9.44 -10.77 -1.10
CA SER A 146 -10.41 -10.68 0.00
C SER A 146 -11.77 -11.28 -0.36
N LYS A 147 -12.18 -11.28 -1.63
CA LYS A 147 -13.48 -11.86 -2.03
C LYS A 147 -13.53 -13.36 -1.82
N LYS A 148 -12.46 -14.06 -2.21
CA LYS A 148 -12.36 -15.52 -2.09
C LYS A 148 -12.38 -16.03 -0.65
N ILE A 149 -12.14 -15.13 0.31
CA ILE A 149 -12.18 -15.43 1.74
C ILE A 149 -13.58 -15.21 2.29
N LYS A 150 -14.27 -14.16 1.83
CA LYS A 150 -15.67 -13.88 2.16
C LYS A 150 -16.57 -15.03 1.69
N ASP A 151 -16.38 -15.49 0.46
CA ASP A 151 -17.17 -16.60 -0.13
C ASP A 151 -17.04 -17.92 0.64
N LYS A 152 -15.88 -18.19 1.27
CA LYS A 152 -15.65 -19.43 2.06
C LYS A 152 -16.29 -19.41 3.44
N ASN A 153 -16.61 -18.23 3.97
CA ASN A 153 -17.24 -18.11 5.28
C ASN A 153 -18.77 -18.18 5.18
N ASP A 154 -19.35 -17.82 4.03
CA ASP A 154 -20.80 -17.87 3.81
C ASP A 154 -21.31 -19.33 3.74
N ASP A 155 -20.52 -20.25 3.17
CA ASP A 155 -20.82 -21.69 3.08
C ASP A 155 -20.83 -22.42 4.44
N ARG A 156 -20.39 -21.78 5.53
CA ARG A 156 -20.36 -22.38 6.89
C ARG A 156 -21.48 -21.90 7.80
N SER A 157 -22.36 -21.01 7.31
CA SER A 157 -23.47 -20.45 8.08
C SER A 157 -24.77 -21.27 8.02
N ASP A 158 -24.82 -22.28 7.15
CA ASP A 158 -26.02 -23.06 6.84
C ASP A 158 -26.01 -24.50 7.40
N HIS A 159 -25.30 -24.78 8.50
CA HIS A 159 -25.36 -26.08 9.21
C HIS A 159 -25.60 -25.92 10.71
#